data_AF-A0AAU6JX74-F1
#
_entry.id   AF-A0AAU6JX74-F1
#
_cell.length_a   1.000
_cell.length_b   1.000
_cell.length_c   1.000
_cell.angle_alpha   90.00
_cell.angle_beta   90.00
_cell.angle_gamma   90.00
#
_symmetry.space_group_name_H-M   'P 1'
#
loop_
_entity.id
_entity.type
_entity.pdbx_description
1 polymer ?
#
loop_
_entity_poly.entity_id
_entity_poly.type
_entity_poly.pdbx_seq_one_letter_code
_entity_poly.pdbx_strand_id
1 'polypeptide(L)'
;MDNVANGVTEESGHFGRELRRRRLAAGLSLADLAGLVHCSRGYLSRIENGHRRVTRELADACDDALEAKGQLLNLAPESRGDTPDATPARAPGVRRPPPTHTGGPVPAQPSRYGAEFDRLLHRGDTSYLAGRMEEADVYYRQACQRGADNPEARAVAVVRRARRWSDPGRVDHELLHLVRETLATLRTREGTEAAGLRLRLGAHLAKKLSMSVSEDTAWPGAGPAQGADLARRTLEGLATGSQDDETRCEVLTECRWGLYDFVPAIESLTISLRLRDCALRARSPYFLGESLVALAIDQFRVGRVHGATGTVAEHRRHAARTRNTLARWQQCTLDTLLDLWCGRFDSATDWIFGESREIVEGLEADLAVPADTLLQTRLGQVYWLLREQGRMAELFSSGLADGVERHGYFPVWRAGFALARCEVGDHGEAADRLLAFLRETDDCASLPPHGWSVPALVLLAEVCAGLDARGGYEAELARAVPVLREALARRPTGIALAGWPVVLVGPTERAMGLLALAQGDIATALGHFRQAERLVVGSSPPQTARLRANEARAMLREKDGARRAEGVALLRSALAGAEANGMRLLAAECRELMAGNGPGAASRLPRP
;
A
#
# COMPACT_ATOMS: atom_id res chain seq x y z
N MET A 1 -8.08 13.62 57.40
CA MET A 1 -9.47 14.09 57.33
C MET A 1 -9.63 14.78 55.99
N ASP A 2 -9.35 14.09 54.90
CA ASP A 2 -10.24 13.12 54.21
C ASP A 2 -11.36 13.87 53.47
N ASN A 3 -11.17 14.10 52.17
CA ASN A 3 -11.90 13.39 51.12
C ASN A 3 -11.76 14.18 49.79
N VAL A 4 -10.69 13.93 49.04
CA VAL A 4 -10.60 14.31 47.62
C VAL A 4 -10.34 13.03 46.82
N ALA A 5 -11.36 12.18 46.74
CA ALA A 5 -11.42 11.07 45.81
C ALA A 5 -12.65 11.24 44.90
N ASN A 6 -12.44 10.97 43.62
CA ASN A 6 -13.42 10.84 42.54
C ASN A 6 -13.92 12.12 41.85
N GLY A 7 -13.12 12.59 40.88
CA GLY A 7 -13.62 13.33 39.71
C GLY A 7 -14.38 12.40 38.75
N VAL A 8 -15.53 11.87 39.18
CA VAL A 8 -16.48 11.15 38.31
C VAL A 8 -17.58 12.12 37.93
N THR A 9 -17.64 12.52 36.65
CA THR A 9 -18.79 13.30 36.16
C THR A 9 -19.97 12.39 35.91
N GLU A 10 -21.19 12.81 36.30
CA GLU A 10 -22.43 12.05 36.12
C GLU A 10 -22.62 11.52 34.69
N GLU A 11 -22.18 12.30 33.69
CA GLU A 11 -22.16 11.95 32.27
C GLU A 11 -21.33 10.70 31.96
N SER A 12 -20.17 10.54 32.59
CA SER A 12 -19.30 9.35 32.41
C SER A 12 -19.94 8.10 33.01
N GLY A 13 -20.70 8.27 34.10
CA GLY A 13 -21.47 7.19 34.73
C GLY A 13 -22.69 6.76 33.92
N HIS A 14 -23.32 7.66 33.16
CA HIS A 14 -24.44 7.32 32.28
C HIS A 14 -24.00 6.45 31.09
N PHE A 15 -22.90 6.80 30.43
CA PHE A 15 -22.34 5.98 29.35
C PHE A 15 -21.96 4.57 29.85
N GLY A 16 -21.20 4.48 30.96
CA GLY A 16 -20.73 3.20 31.48
C GLY A 16 -21.87 2.23 31.86
N ARG A 17 -22.95 2.75 32.46
CA ARG A 17 -24.13 1.95 32.79
C ARG A 17 -24.86 1.44 31.54
N GLU A 18 -25.03 2.29 30.53
CA GLU A 18 -25.71 1.90 29.30
C GLU A 18 -24.89 0.89 28.48
N LEU A 19 -23.56 1.07 28.45
CA LEU A 19 -22.63 0.11 27.84
C LEU A 19 -22.75 -1.26 28.51
N ARG A 20 -22.72 -1.31 29.84
CA ARG A 20 -22.88 -2.55 30.62
C ARG A 20 -24.23 -3.22 30.36
N ARG A 21 -25.32 -2.43 30.31
CA ARG A 21 -26.66 -2.94 30.05
C ARG A 21 -26.76 -3.61 28.67
N ARG A 22 -26.25 -2.97 27.63
CA ARG A 22 -26.27 -3.50 26.25
C ARG A 22 -25.35 -4.68 26.05
N ARG A 23 -24.15 -4.64 26.62
CA ARG A 23 -23.22 -5.77 26.59
C ARG A 23 -23.84 -7.03 27.18
N LEU A 24 -24.49 -6.91 28.34
CA LEU A 24 -25.18 -8.03 28.97
C LEU A 24 -26.40 -8.50 28.17
N ALA A 25 -27.16 -7.58 27.57
CA ALA A 25 -28.28 -7.92 26.69
C ALA A 25 -27.83 -8.66 25.42
N ALA A 26 -26.63 -8.38 24.92
CA ALA A 26 -26.00 -9.07 23.80
C ALA A 26 -25.32 -10.40 24.19
N GLY A 27 -25.37 -10.81 25.47
CA GLY A 27 -24.76 -12.05 25.96
C GLY A 27 -23.22 -12.02 26.00
N LEU A 28 -22.59 -10.85 25.86
CA LEU A 28 -21.14 -10.72 25.76
C LEU A 28 -20.48 -10.59 27.12
N SER A 29 -19.38 -11.31 27.33
CA SER A 29 -18.49 -11.03 28.44
C SER A 29 -17.73 -9.72 28.20
N LEU A 30 -17.14 -9.18 29.27
CA LEU A 30 -16.33 -7.97 29.18
C LEU A 30 -15.04 -8.20 28.35
N ALA A 31 -14.58 -9.45 28.24
CA ALA A 31 -13.46 -9.82 27.38
C ALA A 31 -13.87 -9.89 25.89
N ASP A 32 -15.09 -10.37 25.62
CA ASP A 32 -15.60 -10.49 24.25
C ASP A 32 -15.81 -9.11 23.63
N LEU A 33 -16.45 -8.19 24.37
CA LEU A 33 -16.60 -6.81 23.92
C LEU A 33 -15.23 -6.14 23.72
N ALA A 34 -14.26 -6.40 24.60
CA ALA A 34 -12.90 -5.88 24.48
C ALA A 34 -12.20 -6.35 23.19
N GLY A 35 -12.42 -7.60 22.79
CA GLY A 35 -11.97 -8.15 21.51
C GLY A 35 -12.63 -7.47 20.31
N LEU A 36 -13.95 -7.26 20.37
CA LEU A 36 -14.73 -6.64 19.29
C LEU A 36 -14.38 -5.16 19.06
N VAL A 37 -14.12 -4.40 20.13
CA VAL A 37 -13.78 -2.96 20.04
C VAL A 37 -12.27 -2.70 20.16
N HIS A 38 -11.45 -3.74 20.06
CA HIS A 38 -9.98 -3.70 20.05
C HIS A 38 -9.35 -2.87 21.19
N CYS A 39 -9.80 -3.08 22.43
CA CYS A 39 -9.21 -2.45 23.60
C CYS A 39 -9.00 -3.46 24.74
N SER A 40 -8.36 -3.05 25.84
CA SER A 40 -8.11 -3.98 26.95
C SER A 40 -9.34 -4.13 27.86
N ARG A 41 -9.56 -5.35 28.37
CA ARG A 41 -10.61 -5.64 29.38
C ARG A 41 -10.55 -4.70 30.58
N GLY A 42 -9.35 -4.40 31.07
CA GLY A 42 -9.14 -3.49 32.20
C GLY A 42 -9.45 -2.02 31.89
N TYR A 43 -9.41 -1.64 30.61
CA TYR A 43 -9.81 -0.31 30.16
C TYR A 43 -11.34 -0.19 30.07
N LEU A 44 -12.02 -1.15 29.43
CA LEU A 44 -13.49 -1.20 29.38
C LEU A 44 -14.12 -1.33 30.76
N SER A 45 -13.53 -2.13 31.66
CA SER A 45 -14.05 -2.28 33.02
C SER A 45 -14.06 -0.94 33.77
N ARG A 46 -13.02 -0.11 33.61
CA ARG A 46 -12.98 1.22 34.21
C ARG A 46 -14.02 2.17 33.60
N ILE A 47 -14.37 1.99 32.33
CA ILE A 47 -15.39 2.79 31.65
C ILE A 47 -16.80 2.37 32.10
N GLU A 48 -17.11 1.07 32.14
CA GLU A 48 -18.41 0.58 32.62
C GLU A 48 -18.71 0.97 34.07
N ASN A 49 -17.67 1.02 34.91
CA ASN A 49 -17.77 1.43 36.31
C ASN A 49 -17.61 2.95 36.51
N GLY A 50 -17.51 3.74 35.43
CA GLY A 50 -17.41 5.21 35.51
C GLY A 50 -16.09 5.74 36.07
N HIS A 51 -15.08 4.89 36.29
CA HIS A 51 -13.73 5.26 36.74
C HIS A 51 -12.88 5.89 35.64
N ARG A 52 -13.31 5.81 34.37
CA ARG A 52 -12.63 6.44 33.24
C ARG A 52 -13.63 6.93 32.20
N ARG A 53 -13.38 8.11 31.65
CA ARG A 53 -14.15 8.66 30.52
C ARG A 53 -13.93 7.83 29.26
N VAL A 54 -15.01 7.57 28.53
CA VAL A 54 -14.95 6.99 27.18
C VAL A 54 -14.50 8.07 26.20
N THR A 55 -13.67 7.72 25.22
CA THR A 55 -13.39 8.58 24.08
C THR A 55 -14.49 8.44 23.04
N ARG A 56 -14.69 9.45 22.18
CA ARG A 56 -15.73 9.40 21.16
C ARG A 56 -15.53 8.23 20.19
N GLU A 57 -14.28 7.93 19.86
CA GLU A 57 -13.90 6.81 18.99
C GLU A 57 -14.24 5.45 19.60
N LEU A 58 -14.02 5.28 20.92
CA LEU A 58 -14.39 4.05 21.61
C LEU A 58 -15.91 3.94 21.78
N ALA A 59 -16.61 5.05 21.99
CA ALA A 59 -18.06 5.06 22.05
C ALA A 59 -18.70 4.66 20.71
N ASP A 60 -18.15 5.13 19.59
CA ASP A 60 -18.55 4.75 18.23
C ASP A 60 -18.33 3.25 17.99
N ALA A 61 -17.14 2.74 18.34
CA ALA A 61 -16.84 1.30 18.23
C ALA A 61 -17.77 0.43 19.10
N CYS A 62 -18.11 0.88 20.32
CA CYS A 62 -19.07 0.17 21.17
C CYS A 62 -20.50 0.26 20.64
N ASP A 63 -20.86 1.35 19.96
CA ASP A 63 -22.15 1.53 19.34
C ASP A 63 -22.34 0.55 18.18
N ASP A 64 -21.33 0.44 17.31
CA ASP A 64 -21.31 -0.51 16.20
C ASP A 64 -21.31 -1.97 16.70
N ALA A 65 -20.43 -2.31 17.66
CA ALA A 65 -20.30 -3.67 18.17
C ALA A 65 -21.55 -4.18 18.91
N LEU A 66 -22.40 -3.28 19.42
CA LEU A 66 -23.63 -3.60 20.13
C LEU A 66 -24.88 -3.22 19.33
N GLU A 67 -24.73 -2.87 18.05
CA GLU A 67 -25.79 -2.43 17.14
C GLU A 67 -26.71 -1.35 17.76
N ALA A 68 -26.11 -0.40 18.48
CA ALA A 68 -26.83 0.55 19.30
C ALA A 68 -27.46 1.73 18.52
N LYS A 69 -27.24 1.81 17.19
CA LYS A 69 -27.83 2.79 16.26
C LYS A 69 -27.61 4.24 16.68
N GLY A 70 -26.41 4.56 17.14
CA GLY A 70 -25.98 5.88 17.61
C GLY A 70 -26.37 6.22 19.05
N GLN A 71 -27.06 5.32 19.77
CA GLN A 71 -27.55 5.59 21.13
C GLN A 71 -26.45 5.58 22.19
N LEU A 72 -25.38 4.79 22.00
CA LEU A 72 -24.19 4.83 22.87
C LEU A 72 -23.31 6.03 22.52
N LEU A 73 -23.14 6.32 21.23
CA LEU A 73 -22.35 7.47 20.77
C LEU A 73 -22.94 8.80 21.27
N ASN A 74 -24.27 8.93 21.32
CA ASN A 74 -24.96 10.12 21.86
C ASN A 74 -24.74 10.33 23.37
N LEU A 75 -24.28 9.31 24.09
CA LEU A 75 -23.97 9.40 25.52
C LEU A 75 -22.49 9.73 25.78
N ALA A 76 -21.66 9.78 24.73
CA ALA A 76 -20.25 10.12 24.87
C ALA A 76 -20.05 11.65 24.96
N PRO A 77 -19.11 12.13 25.79
CA PRO A 77 -18.80 13.55 25.87
C PRO A 77 -18.24 14.07 24.53
N GLU A 78 -18.70 15.25 24.09
CA GLU A 78 -18.13 15.93 22.92
C GLU A 78 -16.68 16.36 23.21
N SER A 79 -15.74 15.92 22.39
CA SER A 79 -14.32 16.30 22.50
C SER A 79 -14.16 17.82 22.30
N ARG A 80 -14.02 18.58 23.39
CA ARG A 80 -13.44 19.92 23.37
C ARG A 80 -11.92 19.78 23.36
N GLY A 81 -11.29 20.18 22.26
CA GLY A 81 -9.84 20.35 22.20
C GLY A 81 -9.42 21.57 23.02
N ASP A 82 -8.44 21.39 23.91
CA ASP A 82 -7.61 22.46 24.48
C ASP A 82 -6.77 23.07 23.33
N THR A 83 -6.71 24.37 23.03
CA THR A 83 -6.33 25.57 23.82
C THR A 83 -6.62 26.87 22.98
N PRO A 84 -6.16 28.08 23.35
CA PRO A 84 -6.85 29.14 24.08
C PRO A 84 -7.37 30.32 23.20
N ASP A 85 -8.46 30.92 23.68
CA ASP A 85 -8.93 32.30 23.50
C ASP A 85 -8.82 32.98 22.11
N ALA A 86 -9.90 32.91 21.34
CA ALA A 86 -10.45 34.06 20.59
C ALA A 86 -11.88 33.71 20.14
N THR A 87 -12.85 34.45 20.70
CA THR A 87 -14.28 34.34 20.35
C THR A 87 -14.52 34.83 18.92
N PRO A 88 -15.42 34.18 18.16
CA PRO A 88 -16.52 34.97 17.60
C PRO A 88 -17.90 34.33 17.80
N ALA A 89 -18.88 35.23 17.86
CA ALA A 89 -20.25 35.05 18.32
C ALA A 89 -21.03 33.90 17.66
N ARG A 90 -21.81 33.21 18.51
CA ARG A 90 -22.92 32.33 18.17
C ARG A 90 -24.02 33.10 17.43
N ALA A 91 -24.44 32.62 16.26
CA ALA A 91 -25.76 32.93 15.69
C ALA A 91 -26.79 31.86 16.13
N PRO A 92 -28.08 32.22 16.31
CA PRO A 92 -29.08 31.32 16.91
C PRO A 92 -29.57 30.25 15.93
N GLY A 93 -29.99 29.11 16.49
CA GLY A 93 -30.24 27.87 15.78
C GLY A 93 -31.32 27.91 14.71
N VAL A 94 -31.07 27.16 13.63
CA VAL A 94 -32.08 26.74 12.67
C VAL A 94 -32.32 25.25 12.90
N ARG A 95 -33.56 24.91 13.30
CA ARG A 95 -34.06 23.53 13.35
C ARG A 95 -33.89 22.87 11.99
N ARG A 96 -33.22 21.71 11.96
CA ARG A 96 -33.16 20.84 10.78
C ARG A 96 -34.55 20.20 10.58
N PRO A 97 -35.18 20.30 9.40
CA PRO A 97 -36.44 19.60 9.13
C PRO A 97 -36.18 18.11 8.91
N PRO A 98 -37.20 17.24 9.09
CA PRO A 98 -37.06 15.79 8.92
C PRO A 98 -36.77 15.44 7.46
N PRO A 99 -36.21 14.24 7.18
CA PRO A 99 -35.79 13.88 5.84
C PRO A 99 -37.00 13.69 4.93
N THR A 100 -37.16 14.59 3.95
CA THR A 100 -38.09 14.40 2.84
C THR A 100 -37.41 13.58 1.76
N HIS A 101 -37.91 12.37 1.54
CA HIS A 101 -37.68 11.63 0.30
C HIS A 101 -38.37 12.36 -0.86
N THR A 102 -37.64 13.26 -1.51
CA THR A 102 -38.02 13.82 -2.82
C THR A 102 -36.85 13.69 -3.76
N GLY A 103 -36.66 12.49 -4.30
CA GLY A 103 -35.89 12.28 -5.52
C GLY A 103 -36.68 12.79 -6.71
N GLY A 104 -36.74 14.12 -6.88
CA GLY A 104 -37.06 14.72 -8.16
C GLY A 104 -35.85 14.60 -9.10
N PRO A 105 -36.06 14.53 -10.43
CA PRO A 105 -34.96 14.49 -11.38
C PRO A 105 -34.06 15.72 -11.17
N VAL A 106 -32.79 15.49 -10.89
CA VAL A 106 -31.77 16.55 -10.98
C VAL A 106 -31.87 17.10 -12.40
N PRO A 107 -32.09 18.42 -12.59
CA PRO A 107 -32.17 18.98 -13.93
C PRO A 107 -30.88 18.62 -14.68
N ALA A 108 -31.04 17.93 -15.81
CA ALA A 108 -29.93 17.55 -16.66
C ALA A 108 -29.16 18.82 -17.02
N GLN A 109 -27.88 18.90 -16.65
CA GLN A 109 -27.03 20.01 -17.07
C GLN A 109 -27.07 20.09 -18.59
N PRO A 110 -27.19 21.29 -19.18
CA PRO A 110 -27.19 21.43 -20.62
C PRO A 110 -25.89 20.82 -21.18
N SER A 111 -26.07 19.98 -22.19
CA SER A 111 -24.97 19.23 -22.79
C SER A 111 -23.91 20.19 -23.34
N ARG A 112 -22.68 20.08 -22.81
CA ARG A 112 -21.57 21.01 -23.12
C ARG A 112 -21.02 20.83 -24.53
N TYR A 113 -21.01 19.60 -25.04
CA TYR A 113 -20.45 19.25 -26.35
C TYR A 113 -21.42 18.45 -27.24
N GLY A 114 -22.70 18.43 -26.89
CA GLY A 114 -23.75 17.72 -27.63
C GLY A 114 -24.15 16.40 -26.97
N ALA A 115 -25.47 16.13 -26.98
CA ALA A 115 -26.06 15.06 -26.16
C ALA A 115 -25.48 13.67 -26.46
N GLU A 116 -25.07 13.42 -27.70
CA GLU A 116 -24.45 12.14 -28.08
C GLU A 116 -23.04 11.97 -27.52
N PHE A 117 -22.25 13.06 -27.48
CA PHE A 117 -20.92 13.02 -26.87
C PHE A 117 -21.02 12.69 -25.37
N ASP A 118 -21.95 13.34 -24.66
CA ASP A 118 -22.16 13.08 -23.23
C ASP A 118 -22.67 11.65 -22.96
N ARG A 119 -23.53 11.12 -23.83
CA ARG A 119 -23.98 9.72 -23.75
C ARG A 119 -22.82 8.74 -23.91
N LEU A 120 -21.93 8.97 -24.88
CA LEU A 120 -20.75 8.12 -25.10
C LEU A 120 -19.84 8.14 -23.87
N LEU A 121 -19.54 9.31 -23.31
CA LEU A 121 -18.77 9.40 -22.07
C LEU A 121 -19.43 8.68 -20.91
N HIS A 122 -20.75 8.85 -20.73
CA HIS A 122 -21.47 8.18 -19.64
C HIS A 122 -21.46 6.65 -19.78
N ARG A 123 -21.61 6.13 -21.00
CA ARG A 123 -21.50 4.67 -21.27
C ARG A 123 -20.09 4.16 -21.02
N GLY A 124 -19.07 4.93 -21.43
CA GLY A 124 -17.68 4.65 -21.13
C GLY A 124 -17.43 4.57 -19.63
N ASP A 125 -17.83 5.60 -18.88
CA ASP A 125 -17.65 5.68 -17.42
C ASP A 125 -18.41 4.55 -16.70
N THR A 126 -19.62 4.19 -17.16
CA THR A 126 -20.38 3.07 -16.60
C THR A 126 -19.70 1.72 -16.85
N SER A 127 -19.15 1.53 -18.04
CA SER A 127 -18.43 0.30 -18.41
C SER A 127 -17.11 0.19 -17.64
N TYR A 128 -16.40 1.30 -17.48
CA TYR A 128 -15.20 1.40 -16.66
C TYR A 128 -15.48 1.01 -15.20
N LEU A 129 -16.52 1.59 -14.58
CA LEU A 129 -16.89 1.26 -13.20
C LEU A 129 -17.29 -0.21 -13.02
N ALA A 130 -17.83 -0.84 -14.06
CA ALA A 130 -18.17 -2.26 -14.04
C ALA A 130 -16.97 -3.19 -14.32
N GLY A 131 -15.77 -2.64 -14.57
CA GLY A 131 -14.57 -3.42 -14.88
C GLY A 131 -14.44 -3.84 -16.35
N ARG A 132 -15.32 -3.36 -17.26
CA ARG A 132 -15.29 -3.69 -18.69
C ARG A 132 -14.43 -2.68 -19.46
N MET A 133 -13.10 -2.83 -19.38
CA MET A 133 -12.14 -1.83 -19.88
C MET A 133 -12.14 -1.69 -21.40
N GLU A 134 -12.26 -2.80 -22.12
CA GLU A 134 -12.32 -2.77 -23.60
C GLU A 134 -13.59 -2.06 -24.09
N GLU A 135 -14.75 -2.39 -23.50
CA GLU A 135 -16.01 -1.72 -23.82
C GLU A 135 -15.94 -0.21 -23.49
N ALA A 136 -15.36 0.15 -22.35
CA ALA A 136 -15.14 1.54 -21.99
C ALA A 136 -14.28 2.27 -23.05
N ASP A 137 -13.19 1.65 -23.51
CA ASP A 137 -12.32 2.23 -24.53
C ASP A 137 -13.03 2.43 -25.87
N VAL A 138 -13.90 1.50 -26.28
CA VAL A 138 -14.72 1.65 -27.49
C VAL A 138 -15.55 2.93 -27.42
N TYR A 139 -16.25 3.16 -26.30
CA TYR A 139 -17.05 4.38 -26.13
C TYR A 139 -16.19 5.65 -26.07
N TYR A 140 -15.03 5.61 -25.40
CA TYR A 140 -14.13 6.76 -25.35
C TYR A 140 -13.53 7.09 -26.73
N ARG A 141 -13.18 6.08 -27.55
CA ARG A 141 -12.73 6.30 -28.94
C ARG A 141 -13.83 6.92 -29.80
N GLN A 142 -15.06 6.47 -29.67
CA GLN A 142 -16.21 7.07 -30.35
C GLN A 142 -16.41 8.53 -29.89
N ALA A 143 -16.27 8.83 -28.59
CA ALA A 143 -16.34 10.19 -28.08
C ALA A 143 -15.21 11.08 -28.64
N CYS A 144 -13.98 10.56 -28.72
CA CYS A 144 -12.85 11.25 -29.36
C CYS A 144 -13.14 11.61 -30.81
N GLN A 145 -13.69 10.67 -31.60
CA GLN A 145 -14.07 10.91 -32.99
C GLN A 145 -15.19 11.95 -33.08
N ARG A 146 -16.20 11.87 -32.22
CA ARG A 146 -17.33 12.81 -32.21
C ARG A 146 -16.91 14.23 -31.85
N GLY A 147 -15.94 14.36 -30.94
CA GLY A 147 -15.37 15.63 -30.51
C GLY A 147 -14.22 16.14 -31.38
N ALA A 148 -13.90 15.51 -32.53
CA ALA A 148 -12.70 15.84 -33.30
C ALA A 148 -12.62 17.32 -33.74
N ASP A 149 -13.76 17.93 -34.04
CA ASP A 149 -13.85 19.33 -34.47
C ASP A 149 -13.81 20.35 -33.32
N ASN A 150 -13.85 19.88 -32.06
CA ASN A 150 -13.78 20.71 -30.86
C ASN A 150 -12.61 20.24 -29.97
N PRO A 151 -11.48 20.99 -29.93
CA PRO A 151 -10.30 20.61 -29.19
C PRO A 151 -10.55 20.28 -27.70
N GLU A 152 -11.42 21.03 -27.04
CA GLU A 152 -11.80 20.82 -25.65
C GLU A 152 -12.61 19.52 -25.47
N ALA A 153 -13.57 19.26 -26.35
CA ALA A 153 -14.34 18.00 -26.33
C ALA A 153 -13.44 16.78 -26.58
N ARG A 154 -12.56 16.84 -27.59
CA ARG A 154 -11.56 15.79 -27.84
C ARG A 154 -10.70 15.56 -26.60
N ALA A 155 -10.22 16.63 -25.96
CA ALA A 155 -9.41 16.52 -24.75
C ALA A 155 -10.13 15.87 -23.56
N VAL A 156 -11.42 16.17 -23.35
CA VAL A 156 -12.21 15.49 -22.31
C VAL A 156 -12.27 13.98 -22.55
N ALA A 157 -12.53 13.55 -23.79
CA ALA A 157 -12.57 12.13 -24.14
C ALA A 157 -11.19 11.46 -24.00
N VAL A 158 -10.11 12.14 -24.40
CA VAL A 158 -8.74 11.65 -24.23
C VAL A 158 -8.37 11.50 -22.75
N VAL A 159 -8.77 12.44 -21.89
CA VAL A 159 -8.56 12.30 -20.43
C VAL A 159 -9.30 11.08 -19.89
N ARG A 160 -10.56 10.86 -20.29
CA ARG A 160 -11.31 9.66 -19.87
C ARG A 160 -10.65 8.37 -20.34
N ARG A 161 -10.17 8.32 -21.59
CA ARG A 161 -9.38 7.19 -22.12
C ARG A 161 -8.08 6.99 -21.33
N ALA A 162 -7.45 8.07 -20.85
CA ALA A 162 -6.18 8.02 -20.13
C ALA A 162 -6.28 7.47 -18.69
N ARG A 163 -7.45 7.60 -18.05
CA ARG A 163 -7.78 7.03 -16.73
C ARG A 163 -7.86 5.50 -16.70
N ARG A 164 -8.01 4.86 -17.86
CA ARG A 164 -8.06 3.40 -17.93
C ARG A 164 -6.82 2.79 -17.28
N TRP A 165 -7.02 1.68 -16.57
CA TRP A 165 -5.91 0.87 -16.11
C TRP A 165 -5.13 0.34 -17.30
N SER A 166 -3.81 0.30 -17.17
CA SER A 166 -2.88 -0.19 -18.17
C SER A 166 -1.96 -1.20 -17.52
N ASP A 167 -1.52 -2.21 -18.27
CA ASP A 167 -0.49 -3.15 -17.81
C ASP A 167 0.75 -2.37 -17.35
N PRO A 168 1.23 -2.57 -16.11
CA PRO A 168 2.49 -2.05 -15.66
C PRO A 168 3.59 -2.41 -16.65
N GLY A 169 4.47 -1.46 -16.95
CA GLY A 169 5.60 -1.68 -17.86
C GLY A 169 5.27 -1.72 -19.36
N ARG A 170 4.00 -1.82 -19.78
CA ARG A 170 3.62 -1.63 -21.18
C ARG A 170 3.23 -0.19 -21.44
N VAL A 171 3.85 0.42 -22.45
CA VAL A 171 3.52 1.77 -22.88
C VAL A 171 2.48 1.72 -23.99
N ASP A 172 1.32 2.33 -23.74
CA ASP A 172 0.29 2.56 -24.76
C ASP A 172 0.75 3.71 -25.68
N HIS A 173 1.51 3.35 -26.72
CA HIS A 173 2.09 4.29 -27.68
C HIS A 173 1.03 5.13 -28.41
N GLU A 174 -0.11 4.53 -28.74
CA GLU A 174 -1.21 5.22 -29.40
C GLU A 174 -1.80 6.30 -28.50
N LEU A 175 -2.09 5.95 -27.24
CA LEU A 175 -2.59 6.89 -26.25
C LEU A 175 -1.59 8.01 -25.95
N LEU A 176 -0.30 7.70 -25.84
CA LEU A 176 0.73 8.71 -25.64
C LEU A 176 0.81 9.70 -26.80
N HIS A 177 0.74 9.20 -28.04
CA HIS A 177 0.71 10.04 -29.22
C HIS A 177 -0.53 10.95 -29.21
N LEU A 178 -1.70 10.36 -28.93
CA LEU A 178 -2.97 11.09 -28.86
C LEU A 178 -2.98 12.18 -27.77
N VAL A 179 -2.43 11.90 -26.59
CA VAL A 179 -2.30 12.89 -25.51
C VAL A 179 -1.39 14.05 -25.94
N ARG A 180 -0.25 13.77 -26.58
CA ARG A 180 0.67 14.81 -27.06
C ARG A 180 0.08 15.67 -28.18
N GLU A 181 -0.59 15.06 -29.15
CA GLU A 181 -1.28 15.77 -30.23
C GLU A 181 -2.33 16.71 -29.64
N THR A 182 -3.15 16.20 -28.72
CA THR A 182 -4.20 16.98 -28.06
C THR A 182 -3.63 18.14 -27.24
N LEU A 183 -2.53 17.93 -26.51
CA LEU A 183 -1.81 18.99 -25.80
C LEU A 183 -1.30 20.07 -26.76
N ALA A 184 -0.77 19.68 -27.93
CA ALA A 184 -0.29 20.61 -28.93
C ALA A 184 -1.43 21.49 -29.48
N THR A 185 -2.59 20.90 -29.78
CA THR A 185 -3.79 21.64 -30.22
C THR A 185 -4.30 22.59 -29.14
N LEU A 186 -4.31 22.16 -27.87
CA LEU A 186 -4.76 23.01 -26.77
C LEU A 186 -3.79 24.13 -26.43
N ARG A 187 -2.53 24.10 -26.88
CA ARG A 187 -1.49 25.07 -26.47
C ARG A 187 -1.86 26.51 -26.79
N THR A 188 -2.56 26.75 -27.90
CA THR A 188 -2.97 28.10 -28.36
C THR A 188 -4.36 28.51 -27.85
N ARG A 189 -5.06 27.63 -27.14
CA ARG A 189 -6.41 27.88 -26.64
C ARG A 189 -6.36 28.66 -25.33
N GLU A 190 -7.10 29.76 -25.26
CA GLU A 190 -7.23 30.56 -24.04
C GLU A 190 -8.42 30.09 -23.19
N GLY A 191 -8.50 30.56 -21.95
CA GLY A 191 -9.59 30.26 -21.02
C GLY A 191 -9.27 29.20 -19.96
N THR A 192 -10.06 29.21 -18.90
CA THR A 192 -9.87 28.37 -17.71
C THR A 192 -10.03 26.88 -18.02
N GLU A 193 -11.00 26.52 -18.85
CA GLU A 193 -11.27 25.15 -19.29
C GLU A 193 -10.09 24.54 -20.05
N ALA A 194 -9.60 25.21 -21.09
CA ALA A 194 -8.45 24.74 -21.87
C ALA A 194 -7.20 24.63 -20.99
N ALA A 195 -7.00 25.56 -20.05
CA ALA A 195 -5.92 25.49 -19.07
C ALA A 195 -6.04 24.25 -18.15
N GLY A 196 -7.25 23.96 -17.65
CA GLY A 196 -7.51 22.77 -16.85
C GLY A 196 -7.26 21.47 -17.61
N LEU A 197 -7.72 21.39 -18.86
CA LEU A 197 -7.50 20.22 -19.73
C LEU A 197 -6.01 20.01 -20.05
N ARG A 198 -5.23 21.08 -20.27
CA ARG A 198 -3.78 20.99 -20.43
C ARG A 198 -3.11 20.40 -19.19
N LEU A 199 -3.50 20.84 -17.99
CA LEU A 199 -2.96 20.31 -16.74
C LEU A 199 -3.28 18.83 -16.57
N ARG A 200 -4.53 18.41 -16.83
CA ARG A 200 -4.97 17.01 -16.71
C ARG A 200 -4.23 16.10 -17.69
N LEU A 201 -4.14 16.49 -18.96
CA LEU A 201 -3.39 15.75 -19.97
C LEU A 201 -1.89 15.72 -19.66
N GLY A 202 -1.33 16.83 -19.17
CA GLY A 202 0.07 16.89 -18.71
C GLY A 202 0.35 15.93 -17.56
N ALA A 203 -0.56 15.82 -16.60
CA ALA A 203 -0.45 14.89 -15.47
C ALA A 203 -0.50 13.42 -15.92
N HIS A 204 -1.44 13.08 -16.81
CA HIS A 204 -1.52 11.74 -17.42
C HIS A 204 -0.27 11.38 -18.22
N LEU A 205 0.23 12.33 -19.03
CA LEU A 205 1.47 12.14 -19.78
C LEU A 205 2.66 11.93 -18.83
N ALA A 206 2.76 12.73 -17.77
CA ALA A 206 3.83 12.61 -16.78
C ALA A 206 3.89 11.22 -16.14
N LYS A 207 2.74 10.71 -15.67
CA LYS A 207 2.63 9.36 -15.11
C LYS A 207 3.03 8.28 -16.10
N LYS A 208 2.48 8.31 -17.32
CA LYS A 208 2.73 7.25 -18.31
C LYS A 208 4.21 7.22 -18.73
N LEU A 209 4.88 8.38 -18.76
CA LEU A 209 6.32 8.46 -19.00
C LEU A 209 7.15 8.03 -17.80
N SER A 210 6.71 8.34 -16.57
CA SER A 210 7.45 7.98 -15.36
C SER A 210 7.43 6.48 -15.08
N MET A 211 6.36 5.78 -15.46
CA MET A 211 6.10 4.38 -15.09
C MET A 211 6.48 3.35 -16.18
N SER A 212 7.17 3.75 -17.25
CA SER A 212 7.65 2.82 -18.29
C SER A 212 8.78 1.91 -17.77
N VAL A 213 8.87 0.66 -18.28
CA VAL A 213 9.77 -0.39 -17.76
C VAL A 213 10.50 -1.09 -18.91
N SER A 214 11.40 -0.38 -19.59
CA SER A 214 12.52 -0.85 -20.44
C SER A 214 12.88 0.21 -21.49
N GLU A 215 14.04 0.10 -22.15
CA GLU A 215 14.36 0.91 -23.35
C GLU A 215 13.43 0.58 -24.53
N ASP A 216 13.02 -0.69 -24.69
CA ASP A 216 12.10 -1.13 -25.75
C ASP A 216 10.66 -0.61 -25.58
N THR A 217 10.27 -0.28 -24.34
CA THR A 217 9.01 0.39 -24.03
C THR A 217 9.20 1.89 -23.78
N ALA A 218 10.44 2.37 -23.68
CA ALA A 218 10.75 3.78 -23.56
C ALA A 218 10.51 4.46 -24.91
N TRP A 219 9.73 5.54 -24.89
CA TRP A 219 9.55 6.36 -26.07
C TRP A 219 10.85 7.16 -26.34
N PRO A 220 11.38 7.24 -27.57
CA PRO A 220 12.61 8.00 -27.86
C PRO A 220 12.55 9.44 -27.35
N GLY A 221 13.52 9.83 -26.49
CA GLY A 221 13.57 11.16 -25.87
C GLY A 221 12.60 11.38 -24.70
N ALA A 222 11.96 10.33 -24.18
CA ALA A 222 11.04 10.41 -23.04
C ALA A 222 11.21 9.21 -22.11
N GLY A 223 11.97 9.39 -21.04
CA GLY A 223 12.21 8.39 -19.99
C GLY A 223 11.59 8.79 -18.65
N PRO A 224 11.80 7.95 -17.61
CA PRO A 224 11.18 8.14 -16.30
C PRO A 224 11.45 9.51 -15.68
N ALA A 225 12.68 10.02 -15.80
CA ALA A 225 13.07 11.32 -15.25
C ALA A 225 12.31 12.48 -15.91
N GLN A 226 12.14 12.45 -17.24
CA GLN A 226 11.37 13.47 -17.97
C GLN A 226 9.89 13.45 -17.55
N GLY A 227 9.34 12.26 -17.27
CA GLY A 227 8.00 12.11 -16.71
C GLY A 227 7.87 12.77 -15.34
N ALA A 228 8.82 12.52 -14.44
CA ALA A 228 8.85 13.14 -13.12
C ALA A 228 8.98 14.67 -13.19
N ASP A 229 9.86 15.20 -14.05
CA ASP A 229 10.00 16.64 -14.26
C ASP A 229 8.71 17.27 -14.81
N LEU A 230 8.02 16.58 -15.71
CA LEU A 230 6.71 17.02 -16.20
C LEU A 230 5.66 17.02 -15.07
N ALA A 231 5.67 16.03 -14.17
CA ALA A 231 4.79 16.03 -13.01
C ALA A 231 5.05 17.23 -12.08
N ARG A 232 6.32 17.57 -11.80
CA ARG A 232 6.67 18.76 -11.00
C ARG A 232 6.12 20.05 -11.63
N ARG A 233 6.41 20.29 -12.92
CA ARG A 233 5.90 21.46 -13.65
C ARG A 233 4.37 21.52 -13.68
N THR A 234 3.72 20.37 -13.80
CA THR A 234 2.25 20.32 -13.81
C THR A 234 1.67 20.68 -12.44
N LEU A 235 2.30 20.24 -11.34
CA LEU A 235 1.90 20.64 -9.97
C LEU A 235 2.12 22.12 -9.70
N GLU A 236 3.23 22.70 -10.20
CA GLU A 236 3.49 24.15 -10.12
C GLU A 236 2.43 24.96 -10.87
N GLY A 237 2.06 24.53 -12.08
CA GLY A 237 0.97 25.13 -12.85
C GLY A 237 -0.39 25.03 -12.16
N LEU A 238 -0.64 23.94 -11.42
CA LEU A 238 -1.85 23.79 -10.62
C LEU A 238 -1.88 24.75 -9.42
N ALA A 239 -0.73 25.00 -8.77
CA ALA A 239 -0.63 25.86 -7.59
C ALA A 239 -0.88 27.34 -7.92
N THR A 240 -0.50 27.77 -9.13
CA THR A 240 -0.69 29.14 -9.62
C THR A 240 -2.04 29.36 -10.32
N GLY A 241 -2.78 28.30 -10.61
CA GLY A 241 -4.05 28.34 -11.36
C GLY A 241 -5.32 28.36 -10.50
N SER A 242 -6.38 28.95 -11.05
CA SER A 242 -7.74 29.00 -10.46
C SER A 242 -8.65 27.84 -10.89
N GLN A 243 -8.07 26.64 -11.07
CA GLN A 243 -8.80 25.47 -11.57
C GLN A 243 -9.90 25.01 -10.61
N ASP A 244 -10.84 24.18 -11.08
CA ASP A 244 -11.85 23.54 -10.22
C ASP A 244 -11.26 22.36 -9.42
N ASP A 245 -12.01 21.86 -8.43
CA ASP A 245 -11.56 20.74 -7.60
C ASP A 245 -11.49 19.39 -8.36
N GLU A 246 -12.26 19.17 -9.43
CA GLU A 246 -12.14 17.94 -10.25
C GLU A 246 -10.80 17.91 -10.98
N THR A 247 -10.42 19.03 -11.60
CA THR A 247 -9.12 19.22 -12.25
C THR A 247 -7.98 19.06 -11.26
N ARG A 248 -8.10 19.63 -10.05
CA ARG A 248 -7.11 19.43 -8.99
C ARG A 248 -6.98 17.97 -8.57
N CYS A 249 -8.09 17.26 -8.37
CA CYS A 249 -8.05 15.85 -8.01
C CYS A 249 -7.34 15.01 -9.07
N GLU A 250 -7.66 15.22 -10.36
CA GLU A 250 -7.02 14.51 -11.46
C GLU A 250 -5.51 14.75 -11.47
N VAL A 251 -5.09 16.02 -11.42
CA VAL A 251 -3.67 16.38 -11.48
C VAL A 251 -2.91 15.83 -10.28
N LEU A 252 -3.46 15.97 -9.07
CA LEU A 252 -2.82 15.44 -7.86
C LEU A 252 -2.71 13.91 -7.91
N THR A 253 -3.73 13.21 -8.41
CA THR A 253 -3.73 11.75 -8.54
C THR A 253 -2.62 11.30 -9.48
N GLU A 254 -2.57 11.83 -10.70
CA GLU A 254 -1.62 11.35 -11.70
C GLU A 254 -0.19 11.86 -11.44
N CYS A 255 0.00 13.11 -11.00
CA CYS A 255 1.34 13.61 -10.67
C CYS A 255 1.94 12.92 -9.44
N ARG A 256 1.12 12.48 -8.46
CA ARG A 256 1.60 11.65 -7.36
C ARG A 256 2.25 10.36 -7.88
N TRP A 257 1.61 9.69 -8.84
CA TRP A 257 2.19 8.53 -9.52
C TRP A 257 3.41 8.90 -10.36
N GLY A 258 3.33 10.03 -11.07
CA GLY A 258 4.43 10.65 -11.81
C GLY A 258 5.72 10.80 -10.99
N LEU A 259 5.57 11.05 -9.70
CA LEU A 259 6.66 11.28 -8.75
C LEU A 259 6.97 10.07 -7.86
N TYR A 260 6.34 8.92 -8.08
CA TYR A 260 6.54 7.75 -7.23
C TYR A 260 8.03 7.36 -7.21
N ASP A 261 8.62 7.34 -6.00
CA ASP A 261 10.05 7.12 -5.72
C ASP A 261 11.04 8.15 -6.34
N PHE A 262 10.55 9.19 -7.03
CA PHE A 262 11.32 10.41 -7.38
C PHE A 262 11.30 11.47 -6.29
N VAL A 263 10.41 11.30 -5.31
CA VAL A 263 10.31 12.12 -4.11
C VAL A 263 10.28 11.23 -2.88
N PRO A 264 10.73 11.72 -1.71
CA PRO A 264 10.53 11.03 -0.44
C PRO A 264 9.06 10.66 -0.21
N ALA A 265 8.81 9.49 0.40
CA ALA A 265 7.45 9.01 0.67
C ALA A 265 6.61 10.02 1.49
N ILE A 266 7.26 10.81 2.36
CA ILE A 266 6.59 11.87 3.13
C ILE A 266 6.08 13.03 2.26
N GLU A 267 6.77 13.35 1.16
CA GLU A 267 6.33 14.36 0.21
C GLU A 267 5.14 13.84 -0.61
N SER A 268 5.20 12.57 -1.04
CA SER A 268 4.07 11.89 -1.67
C SER A 268 2.83 11.85 -0.77
N LEU A 269 3.02 11.57 0.54
CA LEU A 269 1.95 11.62 1.53
C LEU A 269 1.29 13.00 1.62
N THR A 270 2.07 14.07 1.50
CA THR A 270 1.56 15.45 1.50
C THR A 270 0.65 15.71 0.28
N ILE A 271 1.01 15.17 -0.88
CA ILE A 271 0.17 15.23 -2.08
C ILE A 271 -1.13 14.44 -1.86
N SER A 272 -1.05 13.24 -1.28
CA SER A 272 -2.23 12.39 -0.99
C SER A 272 -3.22 13.04 -0.01
N LEU A 273 -2.72 13.74 1.02
CA LEU A 273 -3.56 14.49 1.95
C LEU A 273 -4.33 15.62 1.22
N ARG A 274 -3.61 16.40 0.39
CA ARG A 274 -4.23 17.45 -0.44
C ARG A 274 -5.28 16.87 -1.40
N LEU A 275 -5.00 15.71 -1.99
CA LEU A 275 -5.91 15.00 -2.87
C LEU A 275 -7.19 14.59 -2.12
N ARG A 276 -7.08 14.02 -0.92
CA ARG A 276 -8.26 13.67 -0.10
C ARG A 276 -9.13 14.87 0.23
N ASP A 277 -8.52 15.97 0.66
CA ASP A 277 -9.27 17.20 0.97
C ASP A 277 -9.97 17.76 -0.27
N CYS A 278 -9.30 17.70 -1.43
CA CYS A 278 -9.86 18.13 -2.70
C CYS A 278 -11.01 17.23 -3.15
N ALA A 279 -10.87 15.90 -3.02
CA ALA A 279 -11.90 14.94 -3.38
C ALA A 279 -13.18 15.13 -2.56
N LEU A 280 -13.06 15.43 -1.26
CA LEU A 280 -14.19 15.75 -0.39
C LEU A 280 -14.94 17.01 -0.85
N ARG A 281 -14.21 18.06 -1.25
CA ARG A 281 -14.82 19.30 -1.78
C ARG A 281 -15.45 19.11 -3.17
N ALA A 282 -14.80 18.32 -4.03
CA ALA A 282 -15.31 17.96 -5.36
C ALA A 282 -16.60 17.13 -5.30
N ARG A 283 -16.87 16.46 -4.17
CA ARG A 283 -18.00 15.52 -3.99
C ARG A 283 -18.04 14.43 -5.06
N SER A 284 -16.87 14.01 -5.55
CA SER A 284 -16.75 12.96 -6.56
C SER A 284 -16.47 11.61 -5.90
N PRO A 285 -17.37 10.62 -6.02
CA PRO A 285 -17.11 9.27 -5.50
C PRO A 285 -15.85 8.66 -6.11
N TYR A 286 -15.61 8.88 -7.40
CA TYR A 286 -14.41 8.39 -8.09
C TYR A 286 -13.12 8.89 -7.41
N PHE A 287 -12.97 10.20 -7.26
CA PHE A 287 -11.76 10.76 -6.65
C PHE A 287 -11.66 10.49 -5.16
N LEU A 288 -12.79 10.32 -4.45
CA LEU A 288 -12.75 9.90 -3.06
C LEU A 288 -12.10 8.52 -2.94
N GLY A 289 -12.52 7.54 -3.75
CA GLY A 289 -11.91 6.21 -3.81
C GLY A 289 -10.41 6.29 -4.10
N GLU A 290 -10.02 6.94 -5.21
CA GLU A 290 -8.62 7.12 -5.60
C GLU A 290 -7.78 7.80 -4.51
N SER A 291 -8.33 8.83 -3.85
CA SER A 291 -7.64 9.55 -2.79
C SER A 291 -7.37 8.69 -1.55
N LEU A 292 -8.29 7.79 -1.20
CA LEU A 292 -8.16 6.92 -0.03
C LEU A 292 -7.13 5.82 -0.30
N VAL A 293 -7.13 5.23 -1.49
CA VAL A 293 -6.10 4.27 -1.90
C VAL A 293 -4.72 4.93 -1.91
N ALA A 294 -4.59 6.10 -2.55
CA ALA A 294 -3.34 6.85 -2.60
C ALA A 294 -2.81 7.20 -1.21
N LEU A 295 -3.69 7.65 -0.31
CA LEU A 295 -3.34 8.00 1.07
C LEU A 295 -2.89 6.78 1.87
N ALA A 296 -3.60 5.65 1.78
CA ALA A 296 -3.23 4.42 2.46
C ALA A 296 -1.83 3.96 2.02
N ILE A 297 -1.56 3.95 0.71
CA ILE A 297 -0.26 3.57 0.13
C ILE A 297 0.89 4.41 0.71
N ASP A 298 0.74 5.73 0.76
CA ASP A 298 1.83 6.57 1.28
C ASP A 298 1.96 6.49 2.79
N GLN A 299 0.86 6.33 3.53
CA GLN A 299 0.91 6.06 4.96
C GLN A 299 1.67 4.77 5.25
N PHE A 300 1.45 3.71 4.47
CA PHE A 300 2.23 2.49 4.60
C PHE A 300 3.73 2.73 4.34
N ARG A 301 4.08 3.40 3.24
CA ARG A 301 5.48 3.66 2.86
C ARG A 301 6.24 4.47 3.92
N VAL A 302 5.59 5.43 4.58
CA VAL A 302 6.21 6.20 5.68
C VAL A 302 6.14 5.49 7.05
N GLY A 303 5.58 4.29 7.13
CA GLY A 303 5.43 3.54 8.37
C GLY A 303 4.28 3.96 9.29
N ARG A 304 3.34 4.78 8.81
CA ARG A 304 2.11 5.14 9.55
C ARG A 304 1.02 4.07 9.39
N VAL A 305 1.37 2.81 9.64
CA VAL A 305 0.49 1.64 9.40
C VAL A 305 -0.84 1.73 10.16
N HIS A 306 -0.82 2.21 11.40
CA HIS A 306 -2.07 2.39 12.17
C HIS A 306 -3.01 3.43 11.51
N GLY A 307 -2.46 4.56 11.04
CA GLY A 307 -3.21 5.54 10.27
C GLY A 307 -3.73 4.97 8.95
N ALA A 308 -2.91 4.18 8.26
CA ALA A 308 -3.29 3.47 7.04
C ALA A 308 -4.46 2.51 7.27
N THR A 309 -4.49 1.80 8.40
CA THR A 309 -5.61 0.91 8.76
C THR A 309 -6.93 1.67 8.85
N GLY A 310 -6.93 2.86 9.44
CA GLY A 310 -8.10 3.74 9.48
C GLY A 310 -8.55 4.21 8.08
N THR A 311 -7.59 4.57 7.22
CA THR A 311 -7.88 4.95 5.83
C THR A 311 -8.41 3.78 5.00
N VAL A 312 -7.88 2.56 5.18
CA VAL A 312 -8.40 1.35 4.53
C VAL A 312 -9.83 1.05 5.00
N ALA A 313 -10.14 1.23 6.28
CA ALA A 313 -11.52 1.08 6.77
C ALA A 313 -12.48 2.12 6.16
N GLU A 314 -12.01 3.35 5.92
CA GLU A 314 -12.78 4.37 5.19
C GLU A 314 -13.00 3.98 3.72
N HIS A 315 -11.97 3.47 3.05
CA HIS A 315 -12.08 2.93 1.70
C HIS A 315 -13.04 1.74 1.64
N ARG A 316 -13.08 0.87 2.65
CA ARG A 316 -14.03 -0.25 2.72
C ARG A 316 -15.47 0.22 2.72
N ARG A 317 -15.78 1.24 3.53
CA ARG A 317 -17.11 1.88 3.55
C ARG A 317 -17.44 2.57 2.22
N HIS A 318 -16.44 3.12 1.55
CA HIS A 318 -16.61 3.70 0.21
C HIS A 318 -16.93 2.60 -0.81
N ALA A 319 -16.08 1.58 -0.92
CA ALA A 319 -16.24 0.46 -1.84
C ALA A 319 -17.60 -0.21 -1.67
N ALA A 320 -18.04 -0.50 -0.43
CA ALA A 320 -19.34 -1.12 -0.14
C ALA A 320 -20.56 -0.29 -0.59
N ARG A 321 -20.43 1.03 -0.73
CA ARG A 321 -21.51 1.92 -1.20
C ARG A 321 -21.49 2.13 -2.71
N THR A 322 -20.38 1.81 -3.37
CA THR A 322 -20.24 1.93 -4.82
C THR A 322 -20.55 0.60 -5.50
N ARG A 323 -21.06 0.66 -6.74
CA ARG A 323 -21.19 -0.54 -7.60
C ARG A 323 -19.92 -0.74 -8.45
N ASN A 324 -18.77 -0.32 -7.94
CA ASN A 324 -17.51 -0.33 -8.68
C ASN A 324 -16.73 -1.62 -8.40
N THR A 325 -16.56 -2.46 -9.42
CA THR A 325 -15.82 -3.73 -9.32
C THR A 325 -14.35 -3.50 -8.97
N LEU A 326 -13.73 -2.47 -9.54
CA LEU A 326 -12.33 -2.13 -9.25
C LEU A 326 -12.14 -1.64 -7.82
N ALA A 327 -13.10 -0.89 -7.28
CA ALA A 327 -13.04 -0.44 -5.89
C ALA A 327 -13.12 -1.63 -4.91
N ARG A 328 -13.94 -2.65 -5.21
CA ARG A 328 -13.97 -3.91 -4.44
C ARG A 328 -12.61 -4.61 -4.52
N TRP A 329 -12.06 -4.77 -5.71
CA TRP A 329 -10.75 -5.40 -5.90
C TRP A 329 -9.63 -4.69 -5.13
N GLN A 330 -9.53 -3.36 -5.27
CA GLN A 330 -8.55 -2.53 -4.56
C GLN A 330 -8.72 -2.67 -3.04
N GLN A 331 -9.97 -2.70 -2.55
CA GLN A 331 -10.24 -2.90 -1.14
C GLN A 331 -9.75 -4.26 -0.64
N CYS A 332 -10.08 -5.35 -1.34
CA CYS A 332 -9.65 -6.70 -0.95
C CYS A 332 -8.12 -6.86 -1.04
N THR A 333 -7.48 -6.18 -2.00
CA THR A 333 -6.02 -6.12 -2.11
C THR A 333 -5.40 -5.47 -0.87
N LEU A 334 -5.94 -4.33 -0.43
CA LEU A 334 -5.49 -3.62 0.78
C LEU A 334 -5.72 -4.43 2.06
N ASP A 335 -6.85 -5.12 2.16
CA ASP A 335 -7.18 -5.97 3.31
C ASP A 335 -6.21 -7.16 3.41
N THR A 336 -5.95 -7.81 2.28
CA THR A 336 -4.99 -8.93 2.22
C THR A 336 -3.57 -8.49 2.50
N LEU A 337 -3.15 -7.32 2.02
CA LEU A 337 -1.86 -6.73 2.37
C LEU A 337 -1.74 -6.54 3.89
N LEU A 338 -2.78 -6.03 4.55
CA LEU A 338 -2.82 -5.87 6.00
C LEU A 338 -2.85 -7.21 6.73
N ASP A 339 -3.55 -8.20 6.21
CA ASP A 339 -3.57 -9.56 6.77
C ASP A 339 -2.17 -10.19 6.74
N LEU A 340 -1.49 -10.11 5.59
CA LEU A 340 -0.11 -10.57 5.43
C LEU A 340 0.84 -9.80 6.37
N TRP A 341 0.72 -8.47 6.45
CA TRP A 341 1.56 -7.65 7.32
C TRP A 341 1.37 -7.98 8.80
N CYS A 342 0.13 -8.23 9.23
CA CYS A 342 -0.20 -8.51 10.62
C CYS A 342 -0.06 -10.00 11.01
N GLY A 343 0.25 -10.90 10.08
CA GLY A 343 0.35 -12.34 10.35
C GLY A 343 -1.00 -13.08 10.39
N ARG A 344 -2.08 -12.49 9.86
CA ARG A 344 -3.39 -13.14 9.71
C ARG A 344 -3.42 -14.00 8.43
N PHE A 345 -2.52 -14.97 8.34
CA PHE A 345 -2.29 -15.73 7.12
C PHE A 345 -3.48 -16.59 6.68
N ASP A 346 -4.33 -17.03 7.60
CA ASP A 346 -5.54 -17.77 7.24
C ASP A 346 -6.53 -16.86 6.49
N SER A 347 -6.78 -15.65 6.99
CA SER A 347 -7.60 -14.65 6.29
C SER A 347 -7.04 -14.27 4.92
N ALA A 348 -5.71 -14.11 4.82
CA ALA A 348 -5.06 -13.90 3.54
C ALA A 348 -5.25 -15.10 2.58
N THR A 349 -5.16 -16.34 3.10
CA THR A 349 -5.34 -17.57 2.32
C THR A 349 -6.74 -17.65 1.71
N ASP A 350 -7.78 -17.35 2.50
CA ASP A 350 -9.18 -17.41 2.07
C ASP A 350 -9.43 -16.50 0.85
N TRP A 351 -8.90 -15.28 0.87
CA TRP A 351 -9.00 -14.37 -0.28
C TRP A 351 -8.15 -14.84 -1.48
N ILE A 352 -6.87 -15.11 -1.24
CA ILE A 352 -5.87 -15.39 -2.29
C ILE A 352 -6.25 -16.64 -3.10
N PHE A 353 -6.70 -17.70 -2.43
CA PHE A 353 -7.06 -18.97 -3.07
C PHE A 353 -8.56 -19.14 -3.31
N GLY A 354 -9.41 -18.31 -2.70
CA GLY A 354 -10.85 -18.24 -2.98
C GLY A 354 -11.18 -17.17 -4.02
N GLU A 355 -11.90 -16.12 -3.60
CA GLU A 355 -12.53 -15.14 -4.48
C GLU A 355 -11.54 -14.45 -5.45
N SER A 356 -10.30 -14.15 -5.03
CA SER A 356 -9.34 -13.49 -5.93
C SER A 356 -8.98 -14.36 -7.14
N ARG A 357 -8.93 -15.69 -6.94
CA ARG A 357 -8.61 -16.63 -8.01
C ARG A 357 -9.74 -16.65 -9.03
N GLU A 358 -10.98 -16.75 -8.56
CA GLU A 358 -12.18 -16.77 -9.40
C GLU A 358 -12.30 -15.48 -10.23
N ILE A 359 -12.00 -14.33 -9.61
CA ILE A 359 -11.99 -13.03 -10.31
C ILE A 359 -10.92 -13.01 -11.40
N VAL A 360 -9.68 -13.43 -11.10
CA VAL A 360 -8.57 -13.42 -12.06
C VAL A 360 -8.84 -14.38 -13.23
N GLU A 361 -9.28 -15.60 -12.95
CA GLU A 361 -9.61 -16.61 -13.97
C GLU A 361 -10.75 -16.16 -14.87
N GLY A 362 -11.80 -15.54 -14.31
CA GLY A 362 -12.91 -15.00 -15.10
C GLY A 362 -12.51 -13.83 -16.00
N LEU A 363 -11.70 -12.90 -15.49
CA LEU A 363 -11.26 -11.73 -16.26
C LEU A 363 -10.25 -12.08 -17.36
N GLU A 364 -9.42 -13.11 -17.14
CA GLU A 364 -8.52 -13.64 -18.17
C GLU A 364 -9.32 -14.25 -19.33
N ALA A 365 -10.38 -15.01 -19.03
CA ALA A 365 -11.25 -15.61 -20.03
C ALA A 365 -12.00 -14.56 -20.89
N ASP A 366 -12.38 -13.44 -20.29
CA ASP A 366 -13.17 -12.38 -20.94
C ASP A 366 -12.31 -11.31 -21.65
N LEU A 367 -10.97 -11.36 -21.55
CA LEU A 367 -10.03 -10.32 -22.03
C LEU A 367 -10.38 -8.89 -21.56
N ALA A 368 -11.21 -8.76 -20.51
CA ALA A 368 -11.91 -7.51 -20.20
C ALA A 368 -11.08 -6.46 -19.44
N VAL A 369 -9.91 -6.85 -18.93
CA VAL A 369 -8.94 -6.03 -18.19
C VAL A 369 -7.54 -6.33 -18.73
N PRO A 370 -6.54 -5.45 -18.55
CA PRO A 370 -5.13 -5.86 -18.47
C PRO A 370 -4.95 -6.97 -17.41
N ALA A 371 -5.25 -8.21 -17.78
CA ALA A 371 -5.34 -9.39 -16.89
C ALA A 371 -4.01 -9.63 -16.14
N ASP A 372 -2.92 -9.17 -16.74
CA ASP A 372 -1.57 -9.28 -16.21
C ASP A 372 -1.40 -8.53 -14.88
N THR A 373 -2.04 -7.36 -14.71
CA THR A 373 -1.92 -6.57 -13.47
C THR A 373 -2.54 -7.30 -12.27
N LEU A 374 -3.73 -7.88 -12.46
CA LEU A 374 -4.45 -8.60 -11.42
C LEU A 374 -3.78 -9.95 -11.14
N LEU A 375 -3.31 -10.63 -12.18
CA LEU A 375 -2.52 -11.85 -12.07
C LEU A 375 -1.25 -11.62 -11.26
N GLN A 376 -0.47 -10.59 -11.58
CA GLN A 376 0.73 -10.22 -10.84
C GLN A 376 0.41 -9.83 -9.39
N THR A 377 -0.71 -9.13 -9.18
CA THR A 377 -1.17 -8.77 -7.83
C THR A 377 -1.39 -10.01 -6.98
N ARG A 378 -2.18 -10.95 -7.51
CA ARG A 378 -2.46 -12.22 -6.85
C ARG A 378 -1.19 -13.06 -6.68
N LEU A 379 -0.37 -13.19 -7.73
CA LEU A 379 0.89 -13.95 -7.69
C LEU A 379 1.82 -13.41 -6.60
N GLY A 380 1.92 -12.09 -6.44
CA GLY A 380 2.78 -11.49 -5.43
C GLY A 380 2.28 -11.73 -4.02
N GLN A 381 0.97 -11.75 -3.81
CA GLN A 381 0.36 -12.13 -2.53
C GLN A 381 0.55 -13.62 -2.23
N VAL A 382 0.40 -14.51 -3.22
CA VAL A 382 0.72 -15.95 -3.07
C VAL A 382 2.19 -16.14 -2.71
N TYR A 383 3.10 -15.53 -3.46
CA TYR A 383 4.54 -15.60 -3.21
C TYR A 383 4.86 -15.22 -1.76
N TRP A 384 4.32 -14.09 -1.31
CA TRP A 384 4.62 -13.58 0.02
C TRP A 384 4.00 -14.43 1.13
N LEU A 385 2.79 -14.94 0.94
CA LEU A 385 2.16 -15.88 1.86
C LEU A 385 3.01 -17.16 2.02
N LEU A 386 3.42 -17.76 0.90
CA LEU A 386 4.29 -18.95 0.89
C LEU A 386 5.61 -18.67 1.61
N ARG A 387 6.22 -17.51 1.36
CA ARG A 387 7.43 -17.06 2.05
C ARG A 387 7.23 -16.96 3.55
N GLU A 388 6.21 -16.22 3.99
CA GLU A 388 5.98 -15.96 5.41
C GLU A 388 5.66 -17.25 6.18
N GLN A 389 5.01 -18.22 5.54
CA GLN A 389 4.73 -19.53 6.13
C GLN A 389 5.88 -20.55 6.02
N GLY A 390 6.97 -20.22 5.31
CA GLY A 390 8.09 -21.14 5.06
C GLY A 390 7.73 -22.30 4.12
N ARG A 391 6.90 -22.03 3.11
CA ARG A 391 6.36 -22.98 2.13
C ARG A 391 6.86 -22.70 0.71
N MET A 392 8.00 -22.03 0.57
CA MET A 392 8.49 -21.55 -0.73
C MET A 392 8.72 -22.67 -1.76
N ALA A 393 8.99 -23.91 -1.32
CA ALA A 393 9.07 -25.07 -2.20
C ALA A 393 7.78 -25.31 -3.03
N GLU A 394 6.63 -24.92 -2.49
CA GLU A 394 5.35 -25.08 -3.17
C GLU A 394 5.25 -24.24 -4.44
N LEU A 395 5.91 -23.06 -4.48
CA LEU A 395 5.96 -22.18 -5.65
C LEU A 395 6.47 -22.92 -6.89
N PHE A 396 7.50 -23.75 -6.72
CA PHE A 396 8.12 -24.53 -7.79
C PHE A 396 7.29 -25.77 -8.15
N SER A 397 6.74 -26.45 -7.15
CA SER A 397 5.92 -27.66 -7.39
C SER A 397 4.56 -27.38 -8.04
N SER A 398 4.04 -26.16 -7.89
CA SER A 398 2.71 -25.78 -8.36
C SER A 398 2.71 -25.08 -9.73
N GLY A 399 3.87 -24.95 -10.39
CA GLY A 399 4.02 -24.22 -11.66
C GLY A 399 3.90 -22.69 -11.55
N LEU A 400 3.77 -22.14 -10.34
CA LEU A 400 3.68 -20.67 -10.14
C LEU A 400 5.04 -19.98 -10.37
N ALA A 401 6.14 -20.71 -10.27
CA ALA A 401 7.48 -20.24 -10.59
C ALA A 401 7.58 -19.74 -12.05
N ASP A 402 6.92 -20.40 -13.00
CA ASP A 402 6.89 -19.97 -14.41
C ASP A 402 6.25 -18.59 -14.56
N GLY A 403 5.26 -18.29 -13.73
CA GLY A 403 4.66 -16.96 -13.62
C GLY A 403 5.67 -15.93 -13.15
N VAL A 404 6.48 -16.24 -12.14
CA VAL A 404 7.53 -15.32 -11.66
C VAL A 404 8.58 -15.06 -12.75
N GLU A 405 9.02 -16.10 -13.46
CA GLU A 405 10.00 -15.95 -14.56
C GLU A 405 9.42 -15.18 -15.76
N ARG A 406 8.15 -15.43 -16.12
CA ARG A 406 7.45 -14.69 -17.20
C ARG A 406 7.47 -13.18 -16.96
N HIS A 407 7.33 -12.76 -15.70
CA HIS A 407 7.35 -11.35 -15.32
C HIS A 407 8.73 -10.81 -14.96
N GLY A 408 9.81 -11.54 -15.30
CA GLY A 408 11.20 -11.18 -15.04
C GLY A 408 11.67 -9.86 -15.67
N TYR A 409 10.85 -9.22 -16.51
CA TYR A 409 11.09 -7.85 -16.97
C TYR A 409 10.95 -6.80 -15.85
N PHE A 410 10.26 -7.11 -14.74
CA PHE A 410 10.34 -6.30 -13.53
C PHE A 410 11.49 -6.75 -12.62
N PRO A 411 12.31 -5.81 -12.13
CA PRO A 411 13.41 -6.13 -11.20
C PRO A 411 12.96 -6.87 -9.94
N VAL A 412 11.76 -6.58 -9.43
CA VAL A 412 11.26 -7.24 -8.20
C VAL A 412 11.06 -8.74 -8.39
N TRP A 413 10.62 -9.20 -9.57
CA TRP A 413 10.37 -10.62 -9.82
C TRP A 413 11.67 -11.39 -9.98
N ARG A 414 12.69 -10.77 -10.60
CA ARG A 414 14.05 -11.32 -10.66
C ARG A 414 14.66 -11.49 -9.27
N ALA A 415 14.55 -10.46 -8.44
CA ALA A 415 15.02 -10.49 -7.05
C ALA A 415 14.23 -11.51 -6.20
N GLY A 416 12.91 -11.57 -6.37
CA GLY A 416 12.06 -12.56 -5.74
C GLY A 416 12.43 -13.99 -6.13
N PHE A 417 12.71 -14.25 -7.41
CA PHE A 417 13.13 -15.58 -7.83
C PHE A 417 14.48 -16.00 -7.22
N ALA A 418 15.45 -15.08 -7.15
CA ALA A 418 16.72 -15.32 -6.46
C ALA A 418 16.51 -15.64 -4.96
N LEU A 419 15.61 -14.92 -4.29
CA LEU A 419 15.25 -15.19 -2.89
C LEU A 419 14.56 -16.54 -2.73
N ALA A 420 13.60 -16.88 -3.60
CA ALA A 420 12.93 -18.16 -3.56
C ALA A 420 13.90 -19.34 -3.70
N ARG A 421 14.88 -19.22 -4.63
CA ARG A 421 15.96 -20.21 -4.78
C ARG A 421 16.80 -20.34 -3.51
N CYS A 422 17.16 -19.22 -2.88
CA CYS A 422 17.89 -19.22 -1.63
C CYS A 422 17.12 -19.93 -0.51
N GLU A 423 15.82 -19.64 -0.35
CA GLU A 423 14.99 -20.21 0.72
C GLU A 423 14.72 -21.71 0.57
N VAL A 424 14.72 -22.23 -0.67
CA VAL A 424 14.61 -23.70 -0.92
C VAL A 424 15.95 -24.42 -0.86
N GLY A 425 17.04 -23.72 -0.53
CA GLY A 425 18.35 -24.30 -0.34
C GLY A 425 19.23 -24.33 -1.60
N ASP A 426 18.76 -23.79 -2.72
CA ASP A 426 19.49 -23.69 -3.99
C ASP A 426 20.36 -22.42 -4.01
N HIS A 427 21.32 -22.37 -3.09
CA HIS A 427 22.15 -21.19 -2.82
C HIS A 427 23.09 -20.84 -3.99
N GLY A 428 23.56 -21.82 -4.76
CA GLY A 428 24.38 -21.58 -5.95
C GLY A 428 23.62 -20.80 -7.01
N GLU A 429 22.42 -21.28 -7.33
CA GLU A 429 21.53 -20.63 -8.29
C GLU A 429 21.08 -19.24 -7.82
N ALA A 430 20.87 -19.06 -6.51
CA ALA A 430 20.57 -17.76 -5.91
C ALA A 430 21.73 -16.75 -6.08
N ALA A 431 22.97 -17.20 -5.86
CA ALA A 431 24.17 -16.38 -6.04
C ALA A 431 24.38 -16.00 -7.52
N ASP A 432 24.20 -16.94 -8.44
CA ASP A 432 24.32 -16.69 -9.88
C ASP A 432 23.28 -15.66 -10.36
N ARG A 433 22.04 -15.78 -9.90
CA ARG A 433 20.98 -14.79 -10.20
C ARG A 433 21.24 -13.43 -9.58
N LEU A 434 21.76 -13.37 -8.35
CA LEU A 434 22.16 -12.12 -7.71
C LEU A 434 23.22 -11.40 -8.56
N LEU A 435 24.28 -12.09 -8.98
CA LEU A 435 25.33 -11.49 -9.80
C LEU A 435 24.86 -11.14 -11.22
N ALA A 436 24.01 -11.98 -11.83
CA ALA A 436 23.40 -11.67 -13.12
C ALA A 436 22.54 -10.40 -13.05
N PHE A 437 21.75 -10.24 -11.98
CA PHE A 437 20.99 -9.02 -11.73
C PHE A 437 21.89 -7.79 -11.71
N LEU A 438 23.00 -7.82 -10.97
CA LEU A 438 23.91 -6.68 -10.89
C LEU A 438 24.56 -6.37 -12.24
N ARG A 439 25.02 -7.37 -12.99
CA ARG A 439 25.60 -7.16 -14.33
C ARG A 439 24.61 -6.53 -15.31
N GLU A 440 23.39 -7.05 -15.36
CA GLU A 440 22.37 -6.59 -16.31
C GLU A 440 21.75 -5.25 -15.93
N THR A 441 21.86 -4.86 -14.66
CA THR A 441 21.36 -3.56 -14.17
C THR A 441 22.44 -2.49 -14.04
N ASP A 442 23.62 -2.74 -14.61
CA ASP A 442 24.81 -1.89 -14.48
C ASP A 442 25.04 -1.48 -13.02
N ASP A 443 25.19 -2.48 -12.15
CA ASP A 443 25.34 -2.28 -10.70
C ASP A 443 24.21 -1.44 -10.09
N CYS A 444 22.98 -1.80 -10.47
CA CYS A 444 21.75 -1.12 -10.08
C CYS A 444 21.57 0.30 -10.64
N ALA A 445 22.48 0.83 -11.47
CA ALA A 445 22.37 2.16 -12.05
C ALA A 445 21.21 2.29 -13.05
N SER A 446 20.89 1.22 -13.78
CA SER A 446 19.77 1.21 -14.74
C SER A 446 18.41 0.86 -14.11
N LEU A 447 18.35 0.65 -12.80
CA LEU A 447 17.09 0.35 -12.13
C LEU A 447 16.10 1.51 -12.27
N PRO A 448 14.87 1.26 -12.77
CA PRO A 448 13.89 2.30 -12.95
C PRO A 448 13.56 2.92 -11.58
N PRO A 449 13.42 4.24 -11.47
CA PRO A 449 13.29 4.88 -10.17
C PRO A 449 11.93 4.65 -9.50
N HIS A 450 10.98 3.92 -10.08
CA HIS A 450 9.63 3.73 -9.57
C HIS A 450 9.45 2.38 -8.84
N GLY A 451 8.28 2.14 -8.24
CA GLY A 451 7.99 1.24 -7.09
C GLY A 451 8.29 -0.25 -7.15
N TRP A 452 9.23 -0.66 -7.99
CA TRP A 452 9.81 -2.00 -8.07
C TRP A 452 11.25 -2.05 -7.58
N SER A 453 11.98 -0.93 -7.65
CA SER A 453 13.42 -0.91 -7.36
C SER A 453 13.75 -1.01 -5.88
N VAL A 454 13.07 -0.24 -5.02
CA VAL A 454 13.29 -0.33 -3.57
C VAL A 454 12.92 -1.73 -3.05
N PRO A 455 11.76 -2.32 -3.40
CA PRO A 455 11.47 -3.71 -3.06
C PRO A 455 12.50 -4.71 -3.60
N ALA A 456 12.95 -4.58 -4.85
CA ALA A 456 13.97 -5.47 -5.42
C ALA A 456 15.28 -5.43 -4.61
N LEU A 457 15.77 -4.24 -4.26
CA LEU A 457 16.97 -4.07 -3.44
C LEU A 457 16.80 -4.69 -2.04
N VAL A 458 15.61 -4.56 -1.44
CA VAL A 458 15.31 -5.19 -0.14
C VAL A 458 15.31 -6.72 -0.24
N LEU A 459 14.75 -7.29 -1.32
CA LEU A 459 14.77 -8.74 -1.55
C LEU A 459 16.20 -9.24 -1.80
N LEU A 460 17.02 -8.53 -2.58
CA LEU A 460 18.42 -8.89 -2.81
C LEU A 460 19.27 -8.81 -1.53
N ALA A 461 18.98 -7.87 -0.63
CA ALA A 461 19.61 -7.83 0.69
C ALA A 461 19.29 -9.09 1.52
N GLU A 462 18.09 -9.65 1.38
CA GLU A 462 17.74 -10.93 2.00
C GLU A 462 18.44 -12.12 1.35
N VAL A 463 18.61 -12.11 0.03
CA VAL A 463 19.46 -13.10 -0.66
C VAL A 463 20.87 -13.08 -0.09
N CYS A 464 21.49 -11.89 0.03
CA CYS A 464 22.82 -11.76 0.64
C CYS A 464 22.86 -12.29 2.07
N ALA A 465 21.82 -12.03 2.87
CA ALA A 465 21.73 -12.54 4.25
C ALA A 465 21.59 -14.06 4.31
N GLY A 466 20.89 -14.69 3.37
CA GLY A 466 20.80 -16.14 3.24
C GLY A 466 22.13 -16.78 2.85
N LEU A 467 22.82 -16.20 1.87
CA LEU A 467 24.17 -16.63 1.44
C LEU A 467 25.21 -16.47 2.56
N ASP A 468 25.20 -15.35 3.29
CA ASP A 468 26.05 -15.10 4.46
C ASP A 468 25.77 -16.10 5.60
N ALA A 469 24.51 -16.44 5.83
CA ALA A 469 24.15 -17.44 6.83
C ALA A 469 24.71 -18.82 6.45
N ARG A 470 24.57 -19.21 5.17
CA ARG A 470 25.04 -20.50 4.65
C ARG A 470 26.57 -20.64 4.64
N GLY A 471 27.30 -19.55 4.39
CA GLY A 471 28.75 -19.53 4.22
C GLY A 471 29.22 -20.13 2.88
N GLY A 472 30.46 -19.84 2.48
CA GLY A 472 31.06 -20.34 1.23
C GLY A 472 30.73 -19.50 -0.02
N TYR A 473 30.21 -18.29 0.17
CA TYR A 473 29.87 -17.32 -0.89
C TYR A 473 30.52 -15.94 -0.65
N GLU A 474 31.68 -15.94 0.01
CA GLU A 474 32.36 -14.72 0.46
C GLU A 474 32.77 -13.82 -0.72
N ALA A 475 33.14 -14.40 -1.86
CA ALA A 475 33.53 -13.67 -3.06
C ALA A 475 32.34 -12.95 -3.70
N GLU A 476 31.21 -13.64 -3.81
CA GLU A 476 29.96 -13.12 -4.36
C GLU A 476 29.41 -11.99 -3.47
N LEU A 477 29.44 -12.19 -2.15
CA LEU A 477 29.04 -11.16 -1.18
C LEU A 477 29.96 -9.93 -1.23
N ALA A 478 31.28 -10.12 -1.34
CA ALA A 478 32.24 -9.02 -1.47
C ALA A 478 31.98 -8.17 -2.72
N ARG A 479 31.46 -8.77 -3.81
CA ARG A 479 31.07 -8.05 -5.03
C ARG A 479 29.71 -7.37 -4.91
N ALA A 480 28.73 -8.04 -4.31
CA ALA A 480 27.33 -7.59 -4.33
C ALA A 480 27.01 -6.56 -3.23
N VAL A 481 27.50 -6.79 -2.00
CA VAL A 481 27.09 -6.01 -0.83
C VAL A 481 27.40 -4.51 -0.96
N PRO A 482 28.60 -4.07 -1.39
CA PRO A 482 28.90 -2.64 -1.52
C PRO A 482 27.95 -1.93 -2.49
N VAL A 483 27.68 -2.56 -3.64
CA VAL A 483 26.79 -2.02 -4.68
C VAL A 483 25.36 -1.88 -4.17
N LEU A 484 24.83 -2.92 -3.51
CA LEU A 484 23.47 -2.89 -2.97
C LEU A 484 23.32 -1.86 -1.84
N ARG A 485 24.34 -1.71 -0.98
CA ARG A 485 24.35 -0.69 0.09
C ARG A 485 24.30 0.71 -0.49
N GLU A 486 25.12 1.01 -1.50
CA GLU A 486 25.13 2.30 -2.16
C GLU A 486 23.79 2.58 -2.86
N ALA A 487 23.25 1.59 -3.59
CA ALA A 487 21.98 1.72 -4.29
C ALA A 487 20.81 2.01 -3.33
N LEU A 488 20.75 1.31 -2.18
CA LEU A 488 19.69 1.50 -1.20
C LEU A 488 19.85 2.80 -0.38
N ALA A 489 21.09 3.22 -0.08
CA ALA A 489 21.37 4.47 0.63
C ALA A 489 20.95 5.73 -0.16
N ARG A 490 20.89 5.64 -1.49
CA ARG A 490 20.36 6.73 -2.35
C ARG A 490 18.84 6.87 -2.30
N ARG A 491 18.13 5.95 -1.66
CA ARG A 491 16.66 5.90 -1.66
C ARG A 491 16.09 6.39 -0.31
N PRO A 492 14.87 6.97 -0.31
CA PRO A 492 14.22 7.38 0.93
C PRO A 492 14.02 6.21 1.89
N THR A 493 14.18 6.48 3.19
CA THR A 493 13.89 5.49 4.24
C THR A 493 12.39 5.29 4.41
N GLY A 494 12.00 4.07 4.79
CA GLY A 494 10.59 3.73 5.00
C GLY A 494 10.34 2.23 4.95
N ILE A 495 9.11 1.86 4.57
CA ILE A 495 8.70 0.47 4.32
C ILE A 495 8.66 0.25 2.80
N ALA A 496 9.42 -0.73 2.32
CA ALA A 496 9.35 -1.18 0.94
C ALA A 496 7.97 -1.81 0.66
N LEU A 497 7.27 -1.27 -0.34
CA LEU A 497 5.98 -1.74 -0.82
C LEU A 497 6.15 -2.24 -2.25
N ALA A 498 5.83 -3.51 -2.49
CA ALA A 498 5.82 -4.10 -3.84
C ALA A 498 4.42 -4.04 -4.46
N GLY A 499 4.32 -3.92 -5.79
CA GLY A 499 3.11 -4.19 -6.57
C GLY A 499 1.91 -3.25 -6.39
N TRP A 500 2.11 -2.06 -5.82
CA TRP A 500 1.15 -0.94 -5.86
C TRP A 500 -0.34 -1.25 -5.50
N PRO A 501 -0.73 -1.72 -4.31
CA PRO A 501 0.04 -2.21 -3.17
C PRO A 501 -0.20 -3.70 -2.92
N VAL A 502 0.70 -4.55 -3.40
CA VAL A 502 0.57 -6.01 -3.29
C VAL A 502 0.97 -6.49 -1.91
N VAL A 503 2.18 -6.13 -1.48
CA VAL A 503 2.72 -6.54 -0.17
C VAL A 503 3.71 -5.53 0.39
N LEU A 504 3.75 -5.43 1.71
CA LEU A 504 4.80 -4.73 2.45
C LEU A 504 5.95 -5.69 2.71
N VAL A 505 7.07 -5.49 2.01
CA VAL A 505 8.26 -6.36 2.08
C VAL A 505 8.98 -6.19 3.42
N GLY A 506 9.06 -4.96 3.90
CA GLY A 506 9.65 -4.62 5.20
C GLY A 506 10.44 -3.31 5.18
N PRO A 507 11.02 -2.91 6.31
CA PRO A 507 11.80 -1.67 6.41
C PRO A 507 13.06 -1.69 5.54
N THR A 508 13.35 -0.61 4.83
CA THR A 508 14.62 -0.43 4.10
C THR A 508 15.83 -0.46 5.04
N GLU A 509 15.65 0.05 6.26
CA GLU A 509 16.66 -0.03 7.33
C GLU A 509 17.01 -1.48 7.70
N ARG A 510 16.04 -2.40 7.71
CA ARG A 510 16.34 -3.82 7.97
C ARG A 510 17.26 -4.37 6.88
N ALA A 511 17.00 -4.05 5.61
CA ALA A 511 17.86 -4.46 4.49
C ALA A 511 19.26 -3.85 4.59
N MET A 512 19.40 -2.57 4.95
CA MET A 512 20.72 -1.97 5.21
C MET A 512 21.48 -2.67 6.33
N GLY A 513 20.78 -3.10 7.38
CA GLY A 513 21.36 -3.86 8.48
C GLY A 513 21.79 -5.28 8.07
N LEU A 514 20.99 -5.96 7.24
CA LEU A 514 21.36 -7.27 6.67
C LEU A 514 22.64 -7.18 5.84
N LEU A 515 22.74 -6.17 4.96
CA LEU A 515 23.93 -5.94 4.15
C LEU A 515 25.16 -5.59 5.00
N ALA A 516 25.01 -4.77 6.04
CA ALA A 516 26.10 -4.47 6.98
C ALA A 516 26.59 -5.74 7.68
N LEU A 517 25.65 -6.59 8.12
CA LEU A 517 25.96 -7.84 8.81
C LEU A 517 26.71 -8.83 7.91
N ALA A 518 26.30 -8.95 6.64
CA ALA A 518 26.97 -9.79 5.64
C ALA A 518 28.40 -9.31 5.32
N GLN A 519 28.69 -8.02 5.53
CA GLN A 519 30.04 -7.45 5.42
C GLN A 519 30.88 -7.64 6.71
N GLY A 520 30.27 -8.13 7.79
CA GLY A 520 30.90 -8.25 9.10
C GLY A 520 30.87 -6.97 9.95
N ASP A 521 30.16 -5.92 9.51
CA ASP A 521 30.00 -4.68 10.27
C ASP A 521 28.79 -4.77 11.23
N ILE A 522 29.02 -5.41 12.38
CA ILE A 522 28.01 -5.69 13.39
C ILE A 522 27.43 -4.40 13.99
N ALA A 523 28.28 -3.40 14.26
CA ALA A 523 27.86 -2.15 14.89
C ALA A 523 26.89 -1.37 13.99
N THR A 524 27.21 -1.24 12.70
CA THR A 524 26.32 -0.61 11.72
C THR A 524 25.04 -1.42 11.55
N ALA A 525 25.12 -2.76 11.52
CA ALA A 525 23.94 -3.62 11.42
C ALA A 525 22.94 -3.38 12.57
N LEU A 526 23.40 -3.42 13.82
CA LEU A 526 22.59 -3.14 15.00
C LEU A 526 22.06 -1.70 15.05
N GLY A 527 22.80 -0.74 14.48
CA GLY A 527 22.34 0.63 14.28
C GLY A 527 21.09 0.68 13.41
N HIS A 528 21.13 0.03 12.25
CA HIS A 528 20.01 -0.03 11.31
C HIS A 528 18.81 -0.84 11.84
N PHE A 529 19.04 -1.97 12.51
CA PHE A 529 17.95 -2.77 13.08
C PHE A 529 17.12 -2.00 14.13
N ARG A 530 17.78 -1.22 15.00
CA ARG A 530 17.09 -0.31 15.94
C ARG A 530 16.25 0.76 15.23
N GLN A 531 16.68 1.24 14.06
CA GLN A 531 15.87 2.18 13.28
C GLN A 531 14.64 1.50 12.69
N ALA A 532 14.79 0.27 12.19
CA ALA A 532 13.71 -0.54 11.64
C ALA A 532 12.66 -0.91 12.69
N GLU A 533 13.06 -1.11 13.95
CA GLU A 533 12.18 -1.49 15.07
C GLU A 533 10.98 -0.56 15.20
N ARG A 534 11.20 0.76 15.06
CA ARG A 534 10.17 1.81 15.17
C ARG A 534 9.06 1.70 14.13
N LEU A 535 9.29 0.99 13.02
CA LEU A 535 8.33 0.83 11.93
C LEU A 535 7.51 -0.46 12.03
N VAL A 536 8.02 -1.47 12.74
CA VAL A 536 7.43 -2.82 12.76
C VAL A 536 6.89 -3.24 14.12
N VAL A 537 7.50 -2.80 15.22
CA VAL A 537 7.04 -3.20 16.57
C VAL A 537 5.69 -2.57 16.85
N GLY A 538 4.73 -3.43 17.23
CA GLY A 538 3.34 -3.03 17.46
C GLY A 538 2.49 -2.92 16.20
N SER A 539 3.07 -3.05 14.99
CA SER A 539 2.35 -3.01 13.72
C SER A 539 2.40 -4.32 12.94
N SER A 540 3.48 -5.11 13.06
CA SER A 540 3.68 -6.39 12.37
C SER A 540 4.39 -7.42 13.26
N PRO A 541 3.65 -8.43 13.79
CA PRO A 541 4.27 -9.56 14.47
C PRO A 541 5.26 -10.35 13.60
N PRO A 542 4.98 -10.69 12.32
CA PRO A 542 5.94 -11.39 11.47
C PRO A 542 7.26 -10.63 11.25
N GLN A 543 7.18 -9.33 10.92
CA GLN A 543 8.40 -8.53 10.70
C GLN A 543 9.15 -8.28 12.00
N THR A 544 8.46 -8.17 13.14
CA THR A 544 9.10 -8.11 14.46
C THR A 544 9.90 -9.38 14.76
N ALA A 545 9.36 -10.57 14.45
CA ALA A 545 10.07 -11.82 14.62
C ALA A 545 11.32 -11.90 13.74
N ARG A 546 11.23 -11.51 12.45
CA ARG A 546 12.39 -11.44 11.54
C ARG A 546 13.46 -10.48 12.03
N LEU A 547 13.07 -9.28 12.45
CA LEU A 547 14.00 -8.27 12.94
C LEU A 547 14.77 -8.77 14.18
N ARG A 548 14.06 -9.36 15.15
CA ARG A 548 14.68 -9.93 16.36
C ARG A 548 15.64 -11.08 16.03
N ALA A 549 15.31 -11.92 15.05
CA ALA A 549 16.23 -12.97 14.58
C ALA A 549 17.49 -12.37 13.93
N ASN A 550 17.36 -11.28 13.16
CA ASN A 550 18.50 -10.59 12.56
C ASN A 550 19.39 -9.92 13.63
N GLU A 551 18.81 -9.26 14.62
CA GLU A 551 19.54 -8.69 15.77
C GLU A 551 20.24 -9.78 16.58
N ALA A 552 19.56 -10.87 16.88
CA ALA A 552 20.14 -12.02 17.57
C ALA A 552 21.34 -12.57 16.79
N ARG A 553 21.23 -12.76 15.47
CA ARG A 553 22.32 -13.23 14.62
C ARG A 553 23.53 -12.30 14.68
N ALA A 554 23.32 -10.99 14.66
CA ALA A 554 24.39 -10.00 14.81
C ALA A 554 25.06 -10.08 16.19
N MET A 555 24.28 -10.12 17.27
CA MET A 555 24.81 -10.20 18.64
C MET A 555 25.51 -11.53 18.95
N LEU A 556 25.12 -12.62 18.32
CA LEU A 556 25.77 -13.92 18.49
C LEU A 556 27.16 -13.99 17.83
N ARG A 557 27.48 -13.09 16.88
CA ARG A 557 28.81 -12.93 16.27
C ARG A 557 29.78 -12.13 17.16
N GLU A 558 29.27 -11.40 18.15
CA GLU A 558 30.10 -10.65 19.10
C GLU A 558 30.87 -11.57 20.04
N LYS A 559 32.07 -11.12 20.44
CA LYS A 559 32.92 -11.85 21.41
C LYS A 559 32.53 -11.56 22.87
N ASP A 560 31.75 -10.52 23.11
CA ASP A 560 31.27 -10.13 24.44
C ASP A 560 30.17 -11.08 24.94
N GLY A 561 30.41 -11.73 26.09
CA GLY A 561 29.47 -12.67 26.70
C GLY A 561 28.13 -12.05 27.10
N ALA A 562 28.09 -10.76 27.46
CA ALA A 562 26.85 -10.07 27.80
C ALA A 562 25.97 -9.84 26.57
N ARG A 563 26.57 -9.36 25.47
CA ARG A 563 25.91 -9.21 24.17
C ARG A 563 25.41 -10.54 23.62
N ARG A 564 26.20 -11.61 23.78
CA ARG A 564 25.78 -12.95 23.37
C ARG A 564 24.55 -13.43 24.15
N ALA A 565 24.47 -13.17 25.46
CA ALA A 565 23.31 -13.52 26.27
C ALA A 565 22.04 -12.75 25.86
N GLU A 566 22.19 -11.44 25.56
CA GLU A 566 21.13 -10.61 24.98
C GLU A 566 20.64 -11.18 23.64
N GLY A 567 21.57 -11.58 22.76
CA GLY A 567 21.27 -12.23 21.50
C GLY A 567 20.47 -13.53 21.65
N VAL A 568 20.82 -14.38 22.62
CA VAL A 568 20.05 -15.61 22.91
C VAL A 568 18.62 -15.30 23.39
N ALA A 569 18.44 -14.25 24.19
CA ALA A 569 17.11 -13.83 24.64
C ALA A 569 16.25 -13.32 23.47
N LEU A 570 16.83 -12.51 22.59
CA LEU A 570 16.17 -12.06 21.36
C LEU A 570 15.82 -13.24 20.44
N LEU A 571 16.70 -14.24 20.32
CA LEU A 571 16.46 -15.42 19.50
C LEU A 571 15.27 -16.26 20.00
N ARG A 572 15.14 -16.44 21.33
CA ARG A 572 13.96 -17.10 21.92
C ARG A 572 12.67 -16.32 21.66
N SER A 573 12.75 -14.99 21.74
CA SER A 573 11.62 -14.11 21.44
C SER A 573 11.22 -14.19 19.96
N ALA A 574 12.20 -14.26 19.06
CA ALA A 574 11.97 -14.46 17.62
C ALA A 574 11.33 -15.82 17.34
N LEU A 575 11.83 -16.90 17.96
CA LEU A 575 11.26 -18.25 17.83
C LEU A 575 9.79 -18.29 18.26
N ALA A 576 9.48 -17.76 19.46
CA ALA A 576 8.11 -17.71 19.95
C ALA A 576 7.19 -16.91 19.02
N GLY A 577 7.68 -15.77 18.49
CA GLY A 577 6.95 -14.99 17.50
C GLY A 577 6.73 -15.74 16.19
N ALA A 578 7.74 -16.45 15.69
CA ALA A 578 7.66 -17.25 14.47
C ALA A 578 6.66 -18.40 14.61
N GLU A 579 6.70 -19.14 15.72
CA GLU A 579 5.76 -20.23 16.01
C GLU A 579 4.32 -19.72 16.12
N ALA A 580 4.10 -18.63 16.86
CA ALA A 580 2.78 -18.04 17.03
C ALA A 580 2.14 -17.56 15.73
N ASN A 581 2.95 -17.20 14.72
CA ASN A 581 2.47 -16.75 13.41
C ASN A 581 2.58 -17.82 12.32
N GLY A 582 2.97 -19.07 12.64
CA GLY A 582 3.11 -20.14 11.64
C GLY A 582 4.27 -19.95 10.65
N MET A 583 5.31 -19.21 11.02
CA MET A 583 6.48 -18.92 10.19
C MET A 583 7.52 -20.04 10.27
N ARG A 584 7.27 -21.16 9.58
CA ARG A 584 7.99 -22.43 9.78
C ARG A 584 9.50 -22.33 9.52
N LEU A 585 9.90 -21.68 8.42
CA LEU A 585 11.31 -21.53 8.06
C LEU A 585 12.07 -20.72 9.11
N LEU A 586 11.54 -19.55 9.49
CA LEU A 586 12.16 -18.71 10.52
C LEU A 586 12.27 -19.42 11.87
N ALA A 587 11.23 -20.18 12.26
CA ALA A 587 11.27 -20.97 13.49
C ALA A 587 12.35 -22.06 13.43
N ALA A 588 12.52 -22.73 12.29
CA ALA A 588 13.59 -23.71 12.10
C ALA A 588 14.98 -23.05 12.22
N GLU A 589 15.22 -21.94 11.54
CA GLU A 589 16.48 -21.19 11.63
C GLU A 589 16.79 -20.75 13.07
N CYS A 590 15.79 -20.28 13.81
CA CYS A 590 15.98 -19.89 15.21
C CYS A 590 16.39 -21.08 16.09
N ARG A 591 15.80 -22.26 15.88
CA ARG A 591 16.17 -23.49 16.61
C ARG A 591 17.58 -23.96 16.28
N GLU A 592 17.98 -23.89 15.01
CA GLU A 592 19.34 -24.24 14.59
C GLU A 592 20.38 -23.33 15.24
N LEU A 593 20.15 -22.01 15.20
CA LEU A 593 21.01 -21.02 15.85
C LEU A 593 21.09 -21.22 17.37
N MET A 594 19.99 -21.61 18.02
CA MET A 594 19.97 -21.92 19.46
C MET A 594 20.76 -23.19 19.79
N ALA A 595 20.75 -24.18 18.91
CA ALA A 595 21.45 -25.45 19.12
C ALA A 595 22.99 -25.33 18.98
N GLY A 596 23.51 -24.17 18.57
CA GLY A 596 24.94 -23.98 18.30
C GLY A 596 25.41 -24.67 17.01
N ASN A 597 24.50 -25.29 16.26
CA ASN A 597 24.75 -25.82 14.94
C ASN A 597 24.58 -24.67 13.95
N GLY A 598 25.68 -24.04 13.54
CA GLY A 598 25.65 -23.23 12.32
C GLY A 598 25.10 -24.08 11.15
N PRO A 599 24.54 -23.47 10.09
CA PRO A 599 23.95 -24.20 8.97
C PRO A 599 25.04 -24.96 8.20
N GLY A 600 25.28 -26.19 8.63
CA GLY A 600 26.29 -27.10 8.10
C GLY A 600 26.12 -28.56 8.55
N ALA A 601 25.19 -28.85 9.45
CA ALA A 601 24.98 -30.20 9.98
C ALA A 601 23.83 -31.00 9.31
N ALA A 602 22.93 -30.35 8.55
CA ALA A 602 21.71 -30.98 8.04
C ALA A 602 21.77 -31.49 6.58
N SER A 603 22.91 -31.40 5.88
CA SER A 603 23.06 -31.87 4.49
C SER A 603 24.03 -33.04 4.36
N ARG A 604 23.70 -34.15 5.01
CA ARG A 604 24.20 -35.49 4.64
C ARG A 604 23.02 -36.43 4.45
N LEU A 605 22.12 -36.07 3.54
CA LEU A 605 21.31 -37.10 2.87
C LEU A 605 22.17 -37.67 1.73
N PRO A 606 22.28 -39.01 1.61
CA PRO A 606 23.06 -39.62 0.54
C PRO A 606 22.39 -39.30 -0.79
N ARG A 607 23.17 -38.75 -1.74
CA ARG A 607 22.74 -38.65 -3.14
C ARG A 607 22.62 -40.07 -3.72
N PRO A 608 21.58 -40.38 -4.51
CA PRO A 608 21.56 -41.58 -5.34
C PRO A 608 22.64 -41.53 -6.43
#